data_AF-A0A539DBJ9-F1
#
_entry.id   AF-A0A539DBJ9-F1
#
_cell.length_a   1.000
_cell.length_b   1.000
_cell.length_c   1.000
_cell.angle_alpha   90.00
_cell.angle_beta   90.00
_cell.angle_gamma   90.00
#
_symmetry.space_group_name_H-M   'P 1'
#
loop_
_entity.id
_entity.type
_entity.pdbx_description
1 polymer ?
#
loop_
_entity_poly.entity_id
_entity_poly.type
_entity_poly.pdbx_seq_one_letter_code
_entity_poly.pdbx_strand_id
1 'polypeptide(L)'
;MTGLKAALADDGNPLVAASADAVLAGEFGPADEAARAALGGATLAGAMVRFDTGDSFRTSPLRIAAAREHFVFGQTFADRLEAPADAQIELRRIIPVSRGEPLKPSALCGGQTPGLMALLHRRDRVDLMLFRAPARLGPDAPVATLCGAWRLRVR
;
A
#
# COMPACT_ATOMS: atom_id res chain seq x y z
N MET A 1 -16.96 -15.88 36.08
CA MET A 1 -15.84 -16.04 35.13
C MET A 1 -16.42 -16.37 33.76
N THR A 2 -16.87 -15.36 33.00
CA THR A 2 -17.67 -15.61 31.78
C THR A 2 -17.53 -14.52 30.70
N GLY A 3 -16.48 -13.70 30.75
CA GLY A 3 -16.22 -12.67 29.72
C GLY A 3 -15.30 -13.13 28.60
N LEU A 4 -14.29 -13.95 28.91
CA LEU A 4 -13.20 -14.26 27.97
C LEU A 4 -13.60 -15.23 26.84
N LYS A 5 -14.59 -16.10 27.06
CA LYS A 5 -15.07 -17.05 26.04
C LYS A 5 -15.99 -16.40 25.00
N ALA A 6 -16.65 -15.28 25.34
CA ALA A 6 -17.56 -14.58 24.42
C ALA A 6 -16.80 -13.69 23.42
N ALA A 7 -15.67 -13.10 23.83
CA ALA A 7 -14.84 -12.27 22.96
C ALA A 7 -14.09 -13.04 21.86
N LEU A 8 -13.97 -14.36 21.98
CA LEU A 8 -13.34 -15.22 20.97
C LEU A 8 -14.31 -15.70 19.88
N ALA A 9 -15.61 -15.45 20.04
CA ALA A 9 -16.65 -15.83 19.09
C ALA A 9 -17.09 -14.65 18.20
N ASP A 10 -16.43 -13.50 18.31
CA ASP A 10 -16.70 -12.33 17.49
C ASP A 10 -15.96 -12.45 16.15
N ASP A 11 -16.71 -12.53 15.05
CA ASP A 11 -16.24 -12.58 13.66
C ASP A 11 -15.53 -11.28 13.22
N GLY A 12 -15.50 -10.26 14.09
CA GLY A 12 -14.78 -8.99 13.93
C GLY A 12 -13.35 -8.98 14.46
N ASN A 13 -12.84 -10.06 15.06
CA ASN A 13 -11.46 -10.09 15.54
C ASN A 13 -10.47 -10.03 14.36
N PRO A 14 -9.44 -9.16 14.42
CA PRO A 14 -8.35 -9.21 13.45
C PRO A 14 -7.75 -10.61 13.47
N LEU A 15 -7.77 -11.28 12.32
CA LEU A 15 -7.16 -12.60 12.16
C LEU A 15 -5.71 -12.52 12.64
N VAL A 16 -5.28 -13.53 13.41
CA VAL A 16 -3.86 -13.73 13.75
C VAL A 16 -3.05 -13.55 12.48
N ALA A 17 -2.09 -12.62 12.50
CA ALA A 17 -1.22 -12.37 11.37
C ALA A 17 -0.65 -13.71 10.91
N ALA A 18 -0.94 -14.10 9.67
CA ALA A 18 -0.33 -15.27 9.06
C ALA A 18 1.19 -15.16 9.26
N SER A 19 1.83 -16.30 9.57
CA SER A 19 3.25 -16.39 9.87
C SER A 19 4.07 -15.49 8.95
N ALA A 20 4.99 -14.73 9.53
CA ALA A 20 5.89 -13.80 8.86
C ALA A 20 6.25 -14.23 7.42
N ASP A 21 6.19 -13.27 6.48
CA ASP A 21 6.51 -13.40 5.05
C ASP A 21 5.39 -13.81 4.09
N ALA A 22 4.12 -13.56 4.43
CA ALA A 22 3.11 -13.40 3.36
C ALA A 22 3.37 -12.07 2.62
N VAL A 23 4.41 -12.03 1.78
CA VAL A 23 4.61 -10.93 0.82
C VAL A 23 3.35 -10.90 -0.03
N LEU A 24 2.60 -9.79 0.02
CA LEU A 24 1.37 -9.66 -0.75
C LEU A 24 1.65 -10.04 -2.21
N ALA A 25 0.97 -11.10 -2.65
CA ALA A 25 1.10 -11.67 -3.98
C ALA A 25 -0.28 -12.05 -4.53
N GLY A 26 -0.45 -11.90 -5.84
CA GLY A 26 -1.70 -12.20 -6.51
C GLY A 26 -2.00 -11.25 -7.65
N GLU A 27 -3.08 -11.54 -8.35
CA GLU A 27 -3.63 -10.71 -9.41
C GLU A 27 -4.86 -9.96 -8.90
N PHE A 28 -4.90 -8.67 -9.19
CA PHE A 28 -5.94 -7.78 -8.70
C PHE A 28 -6.55 -6.99 -9.87
N GLY A 29 -7.87 -6.90 -9.88
CA GLY A 29 -8.62 -6.02 -10.77
C GLY A 29 -8.89 -4.65 -10.11
N PRO A 30 -9.40 -3.68 -10.88
CA PRO A 30 -9.75 -2.38 -10.35
C PRO A 30 -11.04 -2.51 -9.51
N ALA A 31 -11.06 -1.92 -8.33
CA ALA A 31 -12.26 -1.89 -7.48
C ALA A 31 -13.19 -0.70 -7.81
N ASP A 32 -12.66 0.34 -8.45
CA ASP A 32 -13.41 1.53 -8.87
C ASP A 32 -12.88 2.10 -10.21
N GLU A 33 -13.54 3.14 -10.73
CA GLU A 33 -13.17 3.77 -12.01
C GLU A 33 -11.81 4.48 -11.94
N ALA A 34 -11.46 5.06 -10.79
CA ALA A 34 -10.17 5.72 -10.62
C ALA A 34 -9.02 4.71 -10.72
N ALA A 35 -9.16 3.54 -10.09
CA ALA A 35 -8.20 2.45 -10.20
C ALA A 35 -8.15 1.87 -11.62
N ARG A 36 -9.30 1.76 -12.30
CA ARG A 36 -9.37 1.30 -13.70
C ARG A 36 -8.61 2.24 -14.63
N ALA A 37 -8.85 3.54 -14.51
CA ALA A 37 -8.23 4.55 -15.37
C ALA A 37 -6.72 4.67 -15.14
N ALA A 38 -6.27 4.61 -13.87
CA ALA A 38 -4.86 4.79 -13.54
C ALA A 38 -4.03 3.50 -13.68
N LEU A 39 -4.54 2.38 -13.19
CA LEU A 39 -3.79 1.13 -13.05
C LEU A 39 -4.26 0.04 -14.02
N GLY A 40 -5.54 0.05 -14.39
CA GLY A 40 -6.21 -1.05 -15.09
C GLY A 40 -6.41 -2.25 -14.17
N GLY A 41 -5.30 -2.84 -13.71
CA GLY A 41 -5.21 -3.91 -12.74
C GLY A 41 -3.78 -3.95 -12.17
N ALA A 42 -3.51 -4.87 -11.24
CA ALA A 42 -2.16 -5.05 -10.73
C ALA A 42 -1.82 -6.52 -10.51
N THR A 43 -0.57 -6.88 -10.80
CA THR A 43 0.04 -8.13 -10.36
C THR A 43 1.10 -7.81 -9.32
N LEU A 44 0.97 -8.38 -8.13
CA LEU A 44 1.99 -8.34 -7.09
C LEU A 44 2.67 -9.71 -7.04
N ALA A 45 3.98 -9.73 -7.24
CA ALA A 45 4.79 -10.95 -7.28
C ALA A 45 6.11 -10.71 -6.55
N GLY A 46 6.10 -10.94 -5.23
CA GLY A 46 7.24 -10.69 -4.37
C GLY A 46 7.65 -9.21 -4.40
N ALA A 47 8.87 -8.96 -4.87
CA ALA A 47 9.42 -7.61 -5.03
C ALA A 47 8.84 -6.84 -6.23
N MET A 48 8.16 -7.49 -7.17
CA MET A 48 7.67 -6.86 -8.39
C MET A 48 6.19 -6.49 -8.26
N VAL A 49 5.86 -5.27 -8.69
CA VAL A 49 4.48 -4.80 -8.87
C VAL A 49 4.34 -4.33 -10.30
N ARG A 50 3.38 -4.89 -11.04
CA ARG A 50 3.10 -4.54 -12.45
C ARG A 50 1.67 -4.08 -12.58
N PHE A 51 1.44 -3.00 -13.33
CA PHE A 51 0.10 -2.50 -13.63
C PHE A 51 -0.26 -2.76 -15.09
N ASP A 52 -1.54 -2.99 -15.36
CA ASP A 52 -2.02 -3.27 -16.72
C ASP A 52 -1.84 -2.06 -17.65
N THR A 53 -1.71 -0.84 -17.10
CA THR A 53 -1.37 0.38 -17.84
C THR A 53 0.11 0.50 -18.24
N GLY A 54 0.96 -0.45 -17.82
CA GLY A 54 2.34 -0.61 -18.28
C GLY A 54 3.42 -0.18 -17.27
N ASP A 55 3.07 0.57 -16.22
CA ASP A 55 3.99 0.90 -15.14
C ASP A 55 4.39 -0.37 -14.35
N SER A 56 5.66 -0.46 -13.96
CA SER A 56 6.19 -1.59 -13.18
C SER A 56 7.22 -1.09 -12.18
N PHE A 57 7.12 -1.55 -10.94
CA PHE A 57 8.02 -1.17 -9.85
C PHE A 57 8.68 -2.40 -9.24
N ARG A 58 10.02 -2.34 -9.17
CA ARG A 58 10.76 -3.20 -8.25
C ARG A 58 10.75 -2.55 -6.87
N THR A 59 10.50 -3.36 -5.86
CA THR A 59 10.34 -2.90 -4.48
C THR A 59 11.20 -3.70 -3.51
N SER A 60 11.42 -3.13 -2.33
CA SER A 60 12.01 -3.82 -1.17
C SER A 60 11.23 -3.48 0.10
N PRO A 61 11.06 -4.40 1.05
CA PRO A 61 10.38 -4.12 2.31
C PRO A 61 11.06 -2.96 3.06
N LEU A 62 10.26 -2.07 3.65
CA LEU A 62 10.75 -1.00 4.53
C LEU A 62 10.40 -1.30 5.98
N ARG A 63 9.11 -1.37 6.29
CA ARG A 63 8.54 -1.70 7.61
C ARG A 63 7.03 -1.88 7.50
N ILE A 64 6.41 -2.37 8.56
CA ILE A 64 4.97 -2.25 8.78
C ILE A 64 4.71 -0.96 9.60
N ALA A 65 3.75 -0.17 9.18
CA ALA A 65 3.23 0.99 9.90
C ALA A 65 1.85 0.69 10.47
N ALA A 66 1.49 1.31 11.60
CA ALA A 66 0.11 1.33 12.05
C ALA A 66 -0.68 2.39 11.27
N ALA A 67 -1.95 2.12 10.99
CA ALA A 67 -2.76 3.03 10.19
C ALA A 67 -2.95 4.42 10.85
N ARG A 68 -2.92 4.50 12.19
CA ARG A 68 -2.92 5.78 12.94
C ARG A 68 -1.70 6.67 12.71
N GLU A 69 -0.64 6.15 12.09
CA GLU A 69 0.54 6.96 11.81
C GLU A 69 0.22 8.00 10.74
N HIS A 70 0.76 9.21 10.94
CA HIS A 70 0.71 10.28 9.96
C HIS A 70 1.64 9.96 8.79
N PHE A 71 1.14 10.00 7.56
CA PHE A 71 2.01 10.00 6.39
C PHE A 71 2.37 11.42 5.94
N VAL A 72 1.55 12.41 6.31
CA VAL A 72 1.79 13.85 6.19
C VAL A 72 1.07 14.57 7.35
N PHE A 73 1.42 15.83 7.64
CA PHE A 73 0.74 16.62 8.66
C PHE A 73 -0.79 16.56 8.52
N GLY A 74 -1.47 16.21 9.62
CA GLY A 74 -2.94 16.17 9.69
C GLY A 74 -3.62 15.06 8.89
N GLN A 75 -2.88 14.12 8.27
CA GLN A 75 -3.48 12.97 7.60
C GLN A 75 -2.81 11.67 8.02
N THR A 76 -3.62 10.75 8.54
CA THR A 76 -3.21 9.38 8.87
C THR A 76 -3.57 8.41 7.75
N PHE A 77 -2.91 7.25 7.71
CA PHE A 77 -3.32 6.20 6.78
C PHE A 77 -4.74 5.71 7.06
N ALA A 78 -5.17 5.67 8.32
CA ALA A 78 -6.50 5.28 8.75
C ALA A 78 -7.57 6.16 8.10
N ASP A 79 -7.39 7.49 8.18
CA ASP A 79 -8.33 8.45 7.57
C ASP A 79 -8.34 8.31 6.05
N ARG A 80 -7.14 8.20 5.45
CA ARG A 80 -7.01 8.21 3.98
C ARG A 80 -7.49 6.91 3.32
N LEU A 81 -7.36 5.79 4.02
CA LEU A 81 -7.71 4.45 3.52
C LEU A 81 -9.04 3.93 4.07
N GLU A 82 -9.72 4.68 4.94
CA GLU A 82 -10.93 4.23 5.63
C GLU A 82 -10.66 2.89 6.35
N ALA A 83 -9.66 2.89 7.21
CA ALA A 83 -9.16 1.69 7.91
C ALA A 83 -9.18 1.87 9.43
N PRO A 84 -9.32 0.79 10.21
CA PRO A 84 -9.09 0.82 11.65
C PRO A 84 -7.70 1.39 11.98
N ALA A 85 -7.60 2.15 13.08
CA ALA A 85 -6.37 2.84 13.50
C ALA A 85 -5.17 1.89 13.78
N ASP A 86 -5.46 0.63 14.08
CA ASP A 86 -4.51 -0.45 14.34
C ASP A 86 -4.23 -1.33 13.12
N ALA A 87 -4.86 -1.07 11.97
CA ALA A 87 -4.60 -1.80 10.75
C ALA A 87 -3.11 -1.68 10.35
N GLN A 88 -2.58 -2.76 9.80
CA GLN A 88 -1.18 -2.86 9.40
C GLN A 88 -1.02 -2.40 7.95
N ILE A 89 -0.16 -1.39 7.76
CA ILE A 89 0.19 -0.84 6.45
C ILE A 89 1.59 -1.33 6.10
N GLU A 90 1.71 -2.13 5.05
CA GLU A 90 3.01 -2.55 4.53
C GLU A 90 3.64 -1.41 3.74
N LEU A 91 4.80 -0.92 4.18
CA LEU A 91 5.58 0.07 3.45
C LEU A 91 6.70 -0.62 2.66
N ARG A 92 6.81 -0.30 1.37
CA ARG A 92 7.86 -0.78 0.48
C ARG A 92 8.59 0.39 -0.17
N ARG A 93 9.93 0.34 -0.22
CA ARG A 93 10.75 1.25 -1.04
C ARG A 93 10.71 0.81 -2.48
N ILE A 94 10.49 1.76 -3.38
CA ILE A 94 10.70 1.54 -4.81
C ILE A 94 12.19 1.67 -5.08
N ILE A 95 12.75 0.68 -5.76
CA ILE A 95 14.19 0.58 -6.02
C ILE A 95 14.45 0.42 -7.52
N PRO A 96 15.62 0.87 -8.02
CA PRO A 96 16.00 0.64 -9.41
C PRO A 96 15.94 -0.85 -9.78
N VAL A 97 15.50 -1.14 -11.00
CA VAL A 97 15.49 -2.51 -11.53
C VAL A 97 16.93 -3.03 -11.62
N SER A 98 17.83 -2.19 -12.14
CA SER A 98 19.26 -2.46 -12.28
C SER A 98 20.07 -1.67 -11.26
N ARG A 99 21.11 -2.28 -10.68
CA ARG A 99 22.03 -1.58 -9.76
C ARG A 99 22.76 -0.46 -10.51
N GLY A 100 22.81 0.72 -9.92
CA GLY A 100 23.51 1.89 -10.47
C GLY A 100 22.66 2.75 -11.42
N GLU A 101 21.44 2.32 -11.75
CA GLU A 101 20.51 3.15 -12.51
C GLU A 101 19.64 4.03 -11.61
N PRO A 102 19.25 5.24 -12.06
CA PRO A 102 18.25 6.02 -11.36
C PRO A 102 16.85 5.42 -11.49
N LEU A 103 15.98 5.73 -10.53
CA LEU A 103 14.55 5.44 -10.65
C LEU A 103 13.93 6.29 -11.77
N LYS A 104 13.14 5.65 -12.62
CA LYS A 104 12.44 6.31 -13.72
C LYS A 104 11.19 7.06 -13.21
N PRO A 105 10.83 8.20 -13.82
CA PRO A 105 9.54 8.82 -13.60
C PRO A 105 8.38 7.91 -13.98
N SER A 106 7.21 8.12 -13.37
CA SER A 106 6.00 7.34 -13.66
C SER A 106 4.80 8.26 -13.88
N ALA A 107 3.92 7.88 -14.81
CA ALA A 107 2.65 8.57 -15.04
C ALA A 107 1.76 8.53 -13.78
N LEU A 108 1.85 7.47 -12.98
CA LEU A 108 1.16 7.34 -11.69
C LEU A 108 1.59 8.38 -10.65
N CYS A 109 2.71 9.06 -10.87
CA CYS A 109 3.21 10.18 -10.07
C CYS A 109 3.22 11.50 -10.86
N GLY A 110 2.40 11.65 -11.91
CA GLY A 110 2.35 12.87 -12.72
C GLY A 110 3.67 13.17 -13.42
N GLY A 111 4.38 12.13 -13.87
CA GLY A 111 5.69 12.27 -14.50
C GLY A 111 6.83 12.55 -13.52
N GLN A 112 6.62 12.34 -12.22
CA GLN A 112 7.67 12.44 -11.19
C GLN A 112 8.14 11.04 -10.78
N THR A 113 9.31 10.98 -10.16
CA THR A 113 9.90 9.72 -9.68
C THR A 113 9.17 9.23 -8.42
N PRO A 114 8.59 8.02 -8.42
CA PRO A 114 8.03 7.41 -7.21
C PRO A 114 9.15 6.87 -6.30
N GLY A 115 8.89 6.79 -4.99
CA GLY A 115 9.89 6.38 -4.00
C GLY A 115 9.39 5.39 -2.93
N LEU A 116 8.11 5.46 -2.56
CA LEU A 116 7.49 4.55 -1.59
C LEU A 116 6.13 4.08 -2.08
N MET A 117 5.77 2.87 -1.68
CA MET A 117 4.44 2.31 -1.84
C MET A 117 3.94 1.88 -0.46
N ALA A 118 2.71 2.24 -0.11
CA ALA A 118 2.01 1.71 1.06
C ALA A 118 0.89 0.80 0.59
N LEU A 119 0.78 -0.37 1.22
CA LEU A 119 -0.20 -1.40 0.90
C LEU A 119 -0.97 -1.75 2.16
N LEU A 120 -2.30 -1.67 2.09
CA LEU A 120 -3.19 -2.23 3.09
C LEU A 120 -3.88 -3.44 2.48
N HIS A 121 -3.53 -4.62 2.98
CA HIS A 121 -4.20 -5.84 2.59
C HIS A 121 -5.49 -6.03 3.40
N ARG A 122 -6.58 -6.32 2.70
CA ARG A 122 -7.87 -6.74 3.26
C ARG A 122 -8.28 -8.05 2.61
N ARG A 123 -9.30 -8.69 3.15
CA ARG A 123 -9.71 -10.04 2.74
C ARG A 123 -9.92 -10.21 1.23
N ASP A 124 -10.54 -9.23 0.58
CA ASP A 124 -10.92 -9.26 -0.83
C ASP A 124 -10.33 -8.12 -1.66
N ARG A 125 -9.50 -7.26 -1.05
CA ARG A 125 -8.93 -6.08 -1.70
C ARG A 125 -7.59 -5.67 -1.14
N VAL A 126 -6.82 -4.95 -1.95
CA VAL A 126 -5.65 -4.18 -1.51
C VAL A 126 -5.89 -2.71 -1.79
N ASP A 127 -5.68 -1.88 -0.78
CA ASP A 127 -5.58 -0.43 -0.96
C ASP A 127 -4.10 -0.07 -1.15
N LEU A 128 -3.78 0.63 -2.23
CA LEU A 128 -2.43 1.04 -2.61
C LEU A 128 -2.30 2.56 -2.52
N MET A 129 -1.24 3.05 -1.89
CA MET A 129 -0.81 4.45 -1.99
C MET A 129 0.59 4.52 -2.58
N LEU A 130 0.82 5.47 -3.48
CA LEU A 130 2.12 5.71 -4.11
C LEU A 130 2.64 7.09 -3.72
N PHE A 131 3.91 7.19 -3.36
CA PHE A 131 4.53 8.43 -2.91
C PHE A 131 5.75 8.82 -3.75
N ARG A 132 5.93 10.13 -3.96
CA ARG A 132 7.02 10.72 -4.74
C ARG A 132 8.35 10.64 -3.99
N ALA A 133 9.45 10.39 -4.71
CA ALA A 133 10.81 10.46 -4.19
C ALA A 133 11.30 11.93 -4.02
N PRO A 134 12.18 12.22 -3.04
CA PRO A 134 12.53 11.35 -1.91
C PRO A 134 11.35 11.30 -0.93
N ALA A 135 10.81 10.10 -0.71
CA ALA A 135 9.62 9.94 0.12
C ALA A 135 10.05 9.84 1.58
N ARG A 136 9.70 10.86 2.38
CA ARG A 136 9.76 10.82 3.85
C ARG A 136 8.32 10.90 4.33
N LEU A 137 7.85 9.84 4.99
CA LEU A 137 6.51 9.82 5.56
C LEU A 137 6.58 10.30 7.01
N GLY A 138 5.59 11.06 7.42
CA GLY A 138 5.54 11.63 8.77
C GLY A 138 4.91 13.01 8.78
N PRO A 139 4.65 13.59 9.96
CA PRO A 139 4.05 14.91 10.08
C PRO A 139 4.90 16.01 9.42
N ASP A 140 6.21 15.83 9.36
CA ASP A 140 7.14 16.81 8.77
C ASP A 140 7.34 16.62 7.25
N ALA A 141 6.58 15.70 6.62
CA ALA A 141 6.65 15.46 5.19
C ALA A 141 6.09 16.67 4.40
N PRO A 142 6.74 17.08 3.29
CA PRO A 142 6.17 18.11 2.41
C PRO A 142 4.83 17.66 1.83
N VAL A 143 3.89 18.60 1.68
CA VAL A 143 2.49 18.38 1.25
C VAL A 143 2.35 17.73 -0.15
N ALA A 144 3.41 17.66 -0.96
CA ALA A 144 3.41 17.05 -2.29
C ALA A 144 3.95 15.59 -2.34
N THR A 145 3.76 14.80 -1.28
CA THR A 145 4.32 13.44 -1.19
C THR A 145 3.43 12.37 -1.82
N LEU A 146 2.10 12.48 -1.74
CA LEU A 146 1.19 11.47 -2.29
C LEU A 146 0.99 11.68 -3.79
N CYS A 147 1.31 10.65 -4.58
CA CYS A 147 1.02 10.61 -6.00
C CYS A 147 -0.43 10.21 -6.28
N GLY A 148 -0.92 9.21 -5.55
CA GLY A 148 -2.29 8.74 -5.66
C GLY A 148 -2.57 7.59 -4.70
N ALA A 149 -3.85 7.28 -4.53
CA ALA A 149 -4.27 6.07 -3.84
C ALA A 149 -5.42 5.41 -4.60
N TRP A 150 -5.38 4.09 -4.66
CA TRP A 150 -6.29 3.28 -5.46
C TRP A 150 -6.68 2.01 -4.73
N ARG A 151 -7.88 1.51 -5.06
CA ARG A 151 -8.42 0.27 -4.51
C ARG A 151 -8.43 -0.79 -5.60
N LEU A 152 -7.89 -1.95 -5.28
CA LEU A 152 -7.82 -3.10 -6.16
C LEU A 152 -8.47 -4.29 -5.46
N ARG A 153 -9.24 -5.09 -6.19
CA ARG A 153 -9.92 -6.29 -5.67
C ARG A 153 -9.26 -7.54 -6.20
N VAL A 154 -9.24 -8.61 -5.41
CA VAL A 154 -8.77 -9.92 -5.87
C VAL A 154 -9.57 -10.34 -7.12
N ARG A 155 -8.88 -10.91 -8.12
CA ARG A 155 -9.52 -11.47 -9.31
C ARG A 155 -10.05 -12.87 -9.06
#